data_AF-A0A4R8ZU01-F1
#
_entry.id   AF-A0A4R8ZU01-F1
#
_cell.length_a   1.000
_cell.length_b   1.000
_cell.length_c   1.000
_cell.angle_alpha   90.00
_cell.angle_beta   90.00
_cell.angle_gamma   90.00
#
_symmetry.space_group_name_H-M   'P 1'
#
loop_
_entity.id
_entity.type
_entity.pdbx_description
1 polymer ?
#
loop_
_entity_poly.entity_id
_entity_poly.type
_entity_poly.pdbx_seq_one_letter_code
_entity_poly.pdbx_strand_id
1 'polypeptide(L)'
;MLVHRQFRDHWAELAARVGLQQAQQFWDHVSHNPGQRDPIAQITILKGKAGKSMGPNWSRTYHYEVSGAGRIDYQFNEAFKTSPSGDAHRVVAIRTISFGSH
;
A
#
# COMPACT_ATOMS: atom_id res chain seq x y z
N MET A 1 -0.73 9.02 -4.60
CA MET A 1 -1.09 7.94 -3.66
C MET A 1 -2.47 8.22 -3.09
N LEU A 2 -3.30 7.19 -2.89
CA LEU A 2 -4.62 7.29 -2.29
C LEU A 2 -4.60 6.55 -0.95
N VAL A 3 -5.11 7.16 0.11
CA VAL A 3 -5.26 6.51 1.42
C VAL A 3 -6.74 6.48 1.76
N HIS A 4 -7.27 5.30 2.08
CA HIS A 4 -8.66 5.20 2.49
C HIS A 4 -8.90 6.04 3.76
N ARG A 5 -9.97 6.84 3.78
CA ARG A 5 -10.23 7.85 4.82
C ARG A 5 -10.18 7.30 6.24
N GLN A 6 -10.67 6.07 6.45
CA GLN A 6 -10.62 5.37 7.75
C GLN A 6 -9.20 5.24 8.33
N PHE A 7 -8.19 5.14 7.48
CA PHE A 7 -6.80 4.94 7.89
C PHE A 7 -5.97 6.23 7.77
N ARG A 8 -6.60 7.39 7.60
CA ARG A 8 -5.91 8.67 7.50
C ARG A 8 -5.03 8.94 8.72
N ASP A 9 -5.55 8.72 9.91
CA ASP A 9 -4.83 9.02 11.15
C ASP A 9 -3.69 8.01 11.36
N HIS A 10 -3.92 6.73 11.02
CA HIS A 10 -2.86 5.72 11.04
C HIS A 10 -1.73 6.06 10.05
N TRP A 11 -2.07 6.59 8.88
CA TRP A 11 -1.10 7.06 7.90
C TRP A 11 -0.27 8.23 8.44
N ALA A 12 -0.92 9.20 9.10
CA ALA A 12 -0.23 10.33 9.71
C ALA A 12 0.74 9.90 10.83
N GLU A 13 0.39 8.84 11.57
CA GLU A 13 1.22 8.31 12.65
C GLU A 13 2.27 7.28 12.19
N LEU A 14 2.25 6.85 10.93
CA LEU A 14 3.04 5.70 10.44
C LEU A 14 4.51 5.80 10.86
N ALA A 15 5.20 6.89 10.50
CA ALA A 15 6.61 7.07 10.80
C ALA A 15 6.92 7.08 12.31
N ALA A 16 6.01 7.61 13.14
CA ALA A 16 6.16 7.60 14.59
C ALA A 16 5.98 6.19 15.18
N ARG A 17 5.12 5.36 14.56
CA ARG A 17 4.79 4.00 15.03
C ARG A 17 5.80 2.95 14.58
N VAL A 18 6.31 3.05 13.35
CA VAL A 18 7.17 2.02 12.74
C VAL A 18 8.63 2.45 12.58
N GLY A 19 8.94 3.72 12.85
CA GLY A 19 10.25 4.32 12.60
C GLY A 19 10.33 5.00 11.23
N LEU A 20 11.05 6.13 11.17
CA LEU A 20 11.16 6.93 9.94
C LEU A 20 11.80 6.14 8.79
N GLN A 21 12.83 5.35 9.08
CA GLN A 21 13.53 4.57 8.06
C GLN A 21 12.61 3.53 7.42
N GLN A 22 11.83 2.81 8.22
CA GLN A 22 10.90 1.79 7.74
C GLN A 22 9.74 2.42 6.94
N ALA A 23 9.23 3.57 7.41
CA ALA A 23 8.22 4.33 6.69
C ALA A 23 8.74 4.85 5.34
N GLN A 24 9.98 5.33 5.28
CA GLN A 24 10.62 5.78 4.05
C GLN A 24 10.84 4.62 3.07
N GLN A 25 11.30 3.46 3.55
CA GLN A 25 11.46 2.25 2.73
C GLN A 25 10.14 1.84 2.07
N PHE A 26 9.05 1.81 2.85
CA PHE A 26 7.72 1.56 2.30
C PHE A 26 7.36 2.59 1.23
N TRP A 27 7.55 3.89 1.50
CA TRP A 27 7.26 4.96 0.55
C TRP A 27 8.03 4.81 -0.76
N ASP A 28 9.34 4.53 -0.67
CA ASP A 28 10.20 4.35 -1.84
C ASP A 28 9.76 3.15 -2.67
N HIS A 29 9.46 2.03 -2.00
CA HIS A 29 8.95 0.82 -2.64
C HIS A 29 7.67 1.08 -3.44
N VAL A 30 6.64 1.64 -2.80
CA VAL A 30 5.35 1.84 -3.48
C VAL A 30 5.39 2.97 -4.52
N SER A 31 6.36 3.88 -4.42
CA SER A 31 6.57 4.94 -5.41
C SER A 31 7.28 4.43 -6.67
N HIS A 32 8.22 3.49 -6.54
CA HIS A 32 9.04 3.03 -7.66
C HIS A 32 8.66 1.65 -8.19
N ASN A 33 8.39 0.67 -7.33
CA ASN A 33 8.29 -0.74 -7.74
C ASN A 33 7.22 -1.54 -6.95
N PRO A 34 5.93 -1.19 -7.01
CA PRO A 34 4.92 -1.61 -6.04
C PRO A 34 4.52 -3.09 -6.22
N GLY A 35 4.76 -3.68 -7.38
CA GLY A 35 4.50 -5.09 -7.68
C GLY A 35 5.73 -5.98 -7.54
N GLN A 36 6.89 -5.41 -7.20
CA GLN A 36 8.12 -6.17 -7.01
C GLN A 36 8.27 -6.61 -5.56
N ARG A 37 9.24 -7.49 -5.32
CA ARG A 37 9.69 -7.79 -3.96
C ARG A 37 10.46 -6.60 -3.41
N ASP A 38 10.31 -6.37 -2.11
CA ASP A 38 11.18 -5.48 -1.36
C ASP A 38 12.34 -6.31 -0.78
N PRO A 39 13.60 -5.87 -0.90
CA PRO A 39 14.75 -6.61 -0.39
C PRO A 39 14.81 -6.68 1.14
N ILE A 40 14.06 -5.82 1.83
CA ILE A 40 14.08 -5.66 3.29
C ILE A 40 12.76 -6.14 3.89
N ALA A 41 11.62 -5.73 3.30
CA ALA A 41 10.31 -6.07 3.82
C ALA A 41 9.71 -7.33 3.20
N GLN A 42 8.95 -8.08 4.02
CA GLN A 42 8.17 -9.19 3.51
C GLN A 42 6.92 -8.68 2.79
N ILE A 43 6.73 -9.16 1.56
CA ILE A 43 5.57 -8.85 0.73
C ILE A 43 4.85 -10.14 0.35
N THR A 44 3.56 -10.21 0.66
CA THR A 44 2.70 -11.35 0.30
C THR A 44 1.46 -10.90 -0.43
N ILE A 45 1.00 -11.64 -1.44
CA ILE A 45 -0.29 -11.36 -2.10
C ILE A 45 -1.39 -12.09 -1.33
N LEU A 46 -2.36 -11.34 -0.79
CA LEU A 46 -3.46 -11.92 -0.01
C LEU A 46 -4.34 -12.83 -0.88
N LYS A 47 -4.90 -13.89 -0.27
CA LYS A 47 -5.78 -14.87 -0.92
C LYS A 47 -7.27 -14.59 -0.63
N GLY A 48 -8.16 -15.23 -1.40
CA GLY A 48 -9.60 -15.12 -1.22
C GLY A 48 -10.15 -13.70 -1.38
N LYS A 49 -11.22 -13.38 -0.63
CA LYS A 49 -11.91 -12.08 -0.71
C LYS A 49 -10.99 -10.90 -0.37
N ALA A 50 -10.08 -11.06 0.58
CA ALA A 50 -9.13 -10.02 0.99
C ALA A 50 -8.13 -9.65 -0.12
N GLY A 51 -7.80 -10.62 -1.00
CA GLY A 51 -6.93 -10.43 -2.15
C GLY A 51 -7.58 -9.89 -3.41
N LYS A 52 -8.92 -9.67 -3.40
CA LYS A 52 -9.66 -9.26 -4.60
C LYS A 52 -9.27 -7.85 -5.01
N SER A 53 -9.02 -7.64 -6.31
CA SER A 53 -8.73 -6.32 -6.85
C SER A 53 -9.94 -5.38 -6.72
N MET A 54 -9.66 -4.07 -6.63
CA MET A 54 -10.68 -3.03 -6.56
C MET A 54 -11.51 -2.91 -7.85
N GLY A 55 -10.96 -3.37 -8.98
CA GLY A 55 -11.61 -3.33 -10.27
C GLY A 55 -10.66 -3.76 -11.39
N PRO A 56 -11.05 -3.53 -12.66
CA PRO A 56 -10.18 -3.75 -13.81
C PRO A 56 -8.87 -2.99 -13.68
N ASN A 57 -7.76 -3.59 -14.11
CA ASN A 57 -6.41 -3.02 -14.11
C ASN A 57 -5.81 -2.67 -12.73
N TRP A 58 -6.53 -2.99 -11.64
CA TRP A 58 -5.96 -2.97 -10.30
C TRP A 58 -5.30 -4.29 -9.97
N SER A 59 -4.17 -4.21 -9.28
CA SER A 59 -3.49 -5.37 -8.75
C SER A 59 -4.35 -6.13 -7.73
N ARG A 60 -3.97 -7.37 -7.40
CA ARG A 60 -4.42 -8.01 -6.16
C ARG A 60 -3.89 -7.24 -4.95
N THR A 61 -4.46 -7.49 -3.78
CA THR A 61 -3.97 -6.86 -2.54
C THR A 61 -2.60 -7.41 -2.14
N TYR A 62 -1.63 -6.51 -2.06
CA TYR A 62 -0.31 -6.75 -1.52
C TYR A 62 -0.33 -6.44 -0.03
N HIS A 63 0.17 -7.37 0.77
CA HIS A 63 0.40 -7.25 2.20
C HIS A 63 1.87 -6.95 2.43
N TYR A 64 2.16 -5.78 2.98
CA TYR A 64 3.51 -5.31 3.28
C TYR A 64 3.74 -5.27 4.78
N GLU A 65 4.72 -6.01 5.26
CA GLU A 65 5.15 -6.00 6.65
C GLU A 65 6.21 -4.90 6.82
N VAL A 66 5.78 -3.70 7.23
CA VAL A 66 6.69 -2.55 7.38
C VAL A 66 7.56 -2.65 8.63
N SER A 67 7.08 -3.35 9.65
CA SER A 67 7.86 -3.77 10.81
C SER A 67 7.15 -4.96 11.48
N GLY A 68 7.78 -5.58 12.49
CA GLY A 68 7.11 -6.63 13.28
C GLY A 68 5.77 -6.19 13.90
N ALA A 69 5.58 -4.89 14.09
CA ALA A 69 4.36 -4.29 14.64
C ALA A 69 3.51 -3.54 13.60
N GLY A 70 3.93 -3.37 12.34
CA GLY A 70 3.22 -2.55 11.36
C GLY A 70 2.95 -3.30 10.06
N ARG A 71 1.71 -3.23 9.57
CA ARG A 71 1.30 -3.86 8.30
C ARG A 71 0.49 -2.89 7.46
N ILE A 72 0.77 -2.88 6.17
CA ILE A 72 0.08 -2.04 5.19
C ILE A 72 -0.41 -2.91 4.04
N ASP A 73 -1.72 -2.90 3.79
CA ASP A 73 -2.27 -3.51 2.59
C ASP A 73 -2.43 -2.45 1.50
N TYR A 74 -1.97 -2.73 0.29
CA TYR A 74 -2.13 -1.82 -0.84
C TYR A 74 -2.47 -2.54 -2.14
N GLN A 75 -3.01 -1.78 -3.08
CA GLN A 75 -3.15 -2.16 -4.48
C GLN A 75 -2.60 -1.05 -5.36
N PHE A 76 -2.22 -1.37 -6.58
CA PHE A 76 -1.76 -0.37 -7.55
C PHE A 76 -2.42 -0.55 -8.91
N ASN A 77 -2.42 0.51 -9.69
CA ASN A 77 -2.84 0.55 -11.08
C ASN A 77 -1.84 1.43 -11.85
N GLU A 78 -1.25 0.90 -12.91
CA GLU A 78 -0.20 1.58 -13.68
C GLU A 78 -0.73 2.67 -14.62
N ALA A 79 -2.00 2.60 -15.00
CA ALA A 79 -2.63 3.48 -15.98
C ALA A 79 -3.98 3.99 -15.45
N PHE A 80 -4.01 4.44 -14.19
CA PHE A 80 -5.22 4.96 -13.56
C PHE A 80 -5.61 6.29 -14.19
N LYS A 81 -6.91 6.47 -14.43
CA LYS A 81 -7.49 7.72 -14.89
C LYS A 81 -8.57 8.17 -13.91
N THR A 82 -8.54 9.43 -13.51
CA THR A 82 -9.55 10.05 -12.63
C THR A 82 -10.85 10.35 -13.36
N SER A 83 -10.80 10.48 -14.69
CA SER A 83 -11.94 10.64 -15.59
C SER A 83 -11.65 9.97 -16.93
N PRO A 84 -12.66 9.67 -17.78
CA PRO A 84 -12.43 9.03 -19.08
C PRO A 84 -11.46 9.79 -20.00
N SER A 85 -11.48 11.12 -19.97
CA SER A 85 -10.60 12.01 -20.73
C SER A 85 -9.31 12.39 -19.99
N GLY A 86 -9.13 11.91 -18.75
CA GLY A 86 -7.96 12.22 -17.93
C GLY A 86 -6.69 11.54 -18.42
N ASP A 87 -5.56 12.09 -17.98
CA ASP A 87 -4.24 11.51 -18.20
C ASP A 87 -4.05 10.22 -17.38
N ALA A 88 -3.41 9.23 -18.00
CA ALA A 88 -3.14 7.96 -17.37
C ALA A 88 -1.87 8.08 -16.51
N HIS A 89 -1.99 7.76 -15.23
CA HIS A 89 -0.87 7.84 -14.31
C HIS A 89 -0.90 6.68 -13.33
N ARG A 90 0.27 6.33 -12.81
CA ARG A 90 0.38 5.28 -11.81
C ARG A 90 -0.19 5.73 -10.48
N VAL A 91 -1.01 4.89 -9.87
CA VAL A 91 -1.61 5.11 -8.56
C VAL A 91 -1.42 3.90 -7.66
N VAL A 92 -1.10 4.17 -6.40
CA VAL A 92 -1.16 3.21 -5.30
C VAL A 92 -2.29 3.62 -4.36
N ALA A 93 -3.13 2.66 -3.99
CA ALA A 93 -4.20 2.82 -3.02
C ALA A 93 -3.90 1.98 -1.76
N ILE A 94 -3.74 2.67 -0.64
CA ILE A 94 -3.61 2.07 0.69
C ILE A 94 -5.00 1.65 1.17
N ARG A 95 -5.16 0.34 1.38
CA ARG A 95 -6.42 -0.31 1.74
C ARG A 95 -6.59 -0.45 3.23
N THR A 96 -5.51 -0.79 3.94
CA THR A 96 -5.49 -0.94 5.39
C THR A 96 -4.13 -0.49 5.91
N ILE A 97 -4.12 -0.01 7.16
CA ILE A 97 -2.92 0.16 7.97
C ILE A 97 -3.28 -0.40 9.33
N SER A 98 -2.47 -1.31 9.84
CA SER A 98 -2.63 -1.84 11.18
C SER A 98 -1.32 -1.79 11.92
N PHE A 99 -1.40 -1.34 13.17
CA PHE A 99 -0.34 -1.46 14.14
C PHE A 99 -0.75 -2.57 15.10
N GLY A 100 0.10 -3.58 15.27
CA GLY A 100 -0.13 -4.65 16.21
C GLY A 100 -0.34 -4.07 17.60
N SER A 101 -1.41 -4.48 18.27
CA SER A 101 -1.60 -4.25 19.69
C SER A 101 -0.75 -5.26 20.44
N HIS A 102 0.11 -4.79 21.35
CA HIS A 102 0.66 -5.63 22.40
C HIS A 102 -0.09 -5.34 23.70
#